data_AF-A0A951C4E1-F1
#
_entry.id   AF-A0A951C4E1-F1
#
_cell.length_a   1.000
_cell.length_b   1.000
_cell.length_c   1.000
_cell.angle_alpha   90.00
_cell.angle_beta   90.00
_cell.angle_gamma   90.00
#
_symmetry.space_group_name_H-M   'P 1'
#
loop_
_entity.id
_entity.type
_entity.pdbx_description
1 polymer ?
#
loop_
_entity_poly.entity_id
_entity_poly.type
_entity_poly.pdbx_seq_one_letter_code
_entity_poly.pdbx_strand_id
1 'polypeptide(L)'
;MAVGLLFCQCSQSGQVTRIAVNATALQSGVKRLGINLGGVNYYDSGQMMKNLIFRNPGFEGEIYQSTIQCAAGTPTTCLDATGYSAWPAGFWNGASFQFFYGAAKGRGGTITNYTAAANGIGGTFTLSNSGVSPAAGDYLIVRKSVPGNAAAGWWVSQSGAGSVGTNTTDLPPATTGKQTVSLSAPGASDAAGIAAYFDSTTSNGISFNNLNGTFQLSFQAKGTGGSNSIGVSAARYGGGQTFLNQTVALTASWANYTLSFTAAETGTAPGAAGVKFFTVGADSLYLDNVSLVQTNSNPNNPTAFRD
;
A
#
# COMPACT_ATOMS: atom_id res chain seq x y z
N MET A 1 25.11 44.66 56.71
CA MET A 1 25.00 44.99 55.27
C MET A 1 24.36 43.78 54.61
N ALA A 2 23.06 43.84 54.32
CA ALA A 2 22.28 42.71 53.80
C ALA A 2 22.10 42.87 52.29
N VAL A 3 22.45 41.84 51.53
CA VAL A 3 22.27 41.76 50.08
C VAL A 3 20.89 41.18 49.81
N GLY A 4 19.99 41.98 49.22
CA GLY A 4 18.69 41.54 48.74
C GLY A 4 18.78 41.07 47.30
N LEU A 5 18.50 39.78 47.06
CA LEU A 5 18.25 39.24 45.72
C LEU A 5 16.85 39.66 45.25
N LEU A 6 16.78 40.38 44.13
CA LEU A 6 15.53 40.72 43.46
C LEU A 6 15.27 39.69 42.35
N PHE A 7 14.29 38.81 42.52
CA PHE A 7 13.80 37.96 41.43
C PHE A 7 12.73 38.71 40.63
N CYS A 8 13.02 39.00 39.36
CA CYS A 8 12.03 39.49 38.40
C CYS A 8 11.31 38.28 37.80
N GLN A 9 10.07 38.03 38.20
CA GLN A 9 9.20 37.03 37.57
C GLN A 9 8.60 37.64 36.29
N CYS A 10 9.07 37.18 35.12
CA CYS A 10 8.38 37.41 33.86
C CYS A 10 7.27 36.37 33.71
N SER A 11 6.04 36.73 34.06
CA SER A 11 4.86 35.94 33.76
C SER A 11 4.57 35.99 32.26
N GLN A 12 5.11 35.05 31.48
CA GLN A 12 4.60 34.80 30.13
C GLN A 12 3.22 34.13 30.25
N SER A 13 2.16 34.94 30.08
CA SER A 13 0.83 34.43 29.77
C SER A 13 0.91 33.73 28.40
N GLY A 14 1.07 32.41 28.38
CA GLY A 14 0.86 31.61 27.18
C GLY A 14 -0.55 31.85 26.68
N GLN A 15 -0.68 32.63 25.60
CA GLN A 15 -1.97 32.91 24.98
C GLN A 15 -2.55 31.59 24.49
N VAL A 16 -3.71 31.21 25.04
CA VAL A 16 -4.40 29.97 24.64
C VAL A 16 -4.78 30.09 23.17
N THR A 17 -4.17 29.26 22.31
CA THR A 17 -4.59 29.13 20.92
C THR A 17 -5.99 28.53 20.90
N ARG A 18 -6.99 29.37 20.62
CA ARG A 18 -8.36 28.92 20.36
C ARG A 18 -8.49 28.54 18.89
N ILE A 19 -8.61 27.25 18.62
CA ILE A 19 -8.96 26.74 17.29
C ILE A 19 -10.49 26.68 17.22
N ALA A 20 -11.09 27.60 16.45
CA ALA A 20 -12.52 27.56 16.17
C ALA A 20 -12.77 26.66 14.95
N VAL A 21 -13.33 25.47 15.18
CA VAL A 21 -13.80 24.59 14.10
C VAL A 21 -15.22 25.02 13.73
N ASN A 22 -15.40 25.54 12.52
CA ASN A 22 -16.71 25.93 11.99
C ASN A 22 -17.04 25.11 10.72
N ALA A 23 -18.30 25.14 10.29
CA ALA A 23 -18.76 24.40 9.11
C ALA A 23 -18.30 25.01 7.77
N THR A 24 -17.56 26.13 7.80
CA THR A 24 -17.16 26.88 6.61
C THR A 24 -15.70 26.58 6.30
N ALA A 25 -15.45 25.90 5.18
CA ALA A 25 -14.08 25.67 4.74
C ALA A 25 -13.41 27.01 4.39
N LEU A 26 -12.42 27.43 5.18
CA LEU A 26 -11.63 28.64 4.91
C LEU A 26 -10.82 28.54 3.61
N GLN A 27 -10.46 27.32 3.21
CA GLN A 27 -9.75 27.06 1.96
C GLN A 27 -10.30 25.77 1.33
N SER A 28 -11.10 25.92 0.29
CA SER A 28 -11.60 24.81 -0.52
C SER A 28 -10.57 24.43 -1.60
N GLY A 29 -10.59 23.16 -2.04
CA GLY A 29 -9.68 22.71 -3.11
C GLY A 29 -8.21 22.59 -2.70
N VAL A 30 -7.91 22.51 -1.39
CA VAL A 30 -6.55 22.21 -0.93
C VAL A 30 -6.08 20.89 -1.54
N LYS A 31 -4.88 20.90 -2.14
CA LYS A 31 -4.23 19.65 -2.55
C LYS A 31 -4.02 18.82 -1.29
N ARG A 32 -4.51 17.58 -1.30
CA ARG A 32 -4.38 16.65 -0.18
C ARG A 32 -2.89 16.50 0.14
N LEU A 33 -2.46 17.08 1.25
CA LEU A 33 -1.15 16.82 1.83
C LEU A 33 -1.23 15.44 2.47
N GLY A 34 -0.46 14.48 1.94
CA GLY A 34 -0.25 13.21 2.64
C GLY A 34 0.68 13.46 3.82
N ILE A 35 0.20 13.24 5.03
CA ILE A 35 1.06 13.13 6.21
C ILE A 35 1.43 11.66 6.34
N ASN A 36 2.72 11.35 6.44
CA ASN A 36 3.17 10.01 6.78
C ASN A 36 2.90 9.81 8.28
N LEU A 37 1.83 9.08 8.62
CA LEU A 37 1.45 8.79 10.00
C LEU A 37 2.27 7.64 10.63
N GLY A 38 3.25 7.09 9.90
CA GLY A 38 4.04 5.93 10.28
C GLY A 38 4.09 4.90 9.15
N GLY A 39 5.05 3.97 9.23
CA GLY A 39 5.14 2.85 8.29
C GLY A 39 4.23 1.70 8.72
N VAL A 40 3.30 1.29 7.87
CA VAL A 40 2.53 0.07 8.12
C VAL A 40 3.41 -1.14 7.79
N ASN A 41 3.89 -1.83 8.81
CA ASN A 41 4.54 -3.12 8.67
C ASN A 41 3.84 -4.19 9.50
N TYR A 42 4.35 -5.42 9.54
CA TYR A 42 3.78 -6.52 10.32
C TYR A 42 4.64 -6.88 11.54
N TYR A 43 5.72 -6.14 11.77
CA TYR A 43 6.71 -6.33 12.84
C TYR A 43 6.53 -5.38 14.04
N ASP A 44 5.64 -4.40 13.94
CA ASP A 44 5.34 -3.43 14.98
C ASP A 44 3.84 -3.07 15.03
N SER A 45 3.48 -2.07 15.83
CA SER A 45 2.12 -1.56 16.00
C SER A 45 1.64 -0.61 14.90
N GLY A 46 2.26 -0.62 13.71
CA GLY A 46 1.93 0.28 12.60
C GLY A 46 0.57 0.04 11.94
N GLN A 47 -0.23 -0.94 12.39
CA GLN A 47 -1.52 -1.27 11.80
C GLN A 47 -2.64 -0.34 12.29
N MET A 48 -2.66 0.86 11.70
CA MET A 48 -3.60 1.92 12.07
C MET A 48 -4.96 1.81 11.36
N MET A 49 -5.07 0.99 10.32
CA MET A 49 -6.25 0.92 9.46
C MET A 49 -7.26 -0.13 9.93
N LYS A 50 -8.56 0.15 9.78
CA LYS A 50 -9.64 -0.83 10.05
C LYS A 50 -9.58 -2.04 9.13
N ASN A 51 -9.16 -1.85 7.88
CA ASN A 51 -8.85 -2.97 6.99
C ASN A 51 -7.46 -3.49 7.34
N LEU A 52 -7.40 -4.71 7.85
CA LEU A 52 -6.15 -5.38 8.21
C LEU A 52 -5.36 -5.83 6.97
N ILE A 53 -5.99 -5.90 5.79
CA ILE A 53 -5.32 -6.17 4.51
C ILE A 53 -4.86 -4.85 3.90
N PHE A 54 -3.65 -4.40 4.25
CA PHE A 54 -3.15 -3.09 3.87
C PHE A 54 -2.13 -3.11 2.71
N ARG A 55 -1.53 -4.27 2.41
CA ARG A 55 -0.55 -4.42 1.32
C ARG A 55 -1.26 -4.91 0.07
N ASN A 56 -1.48 -4.01 -0.87
CA ASN A 56 -2.03 -4.31 -2.20
C ASN A 56 -3.30 -5.19 -2.21
N PRO A 57 -4.38 -4.80 -1.50
CA PRO A 57 -5.62 -5.60 -1.43
C PRO A 57 -6.35 -5.77 -2.77
N GLY A 58 -6.11 -4.87 -3.73
CA GLY A 58 -6.67 -4.92 -5.09
C GLY A 58 -5.68 -5.44 -6.14
N PHE A 59 -4.54 -6.00 -5.70
CA PHE A 59 -3.52 -6.61 -6.57
C PHE A 59 -3.03 -5.75 -7.73
N GLU A 60 -3.02 -4.42 -7.56
CA GLU A 60 -2.64 -3.47 -8.59
C GLU A 60 -1.12 -3.43 -8.81
N GLY A 61 -0.74 -2.93 -9.98
CA GLY A 61 0.66 -2.75 -10.36
C GLY A 61 1.32 -1.64 -9.55
N GLU A 62 2.64 -1.62 -9.53
CA GLU A 62 3.38 -0.64 -8.76
C GLU A 62 3.28 0.75 -9.40
N ILE A 63 3.07 1.77 -8.57
CA ILE A 63 3.12 3.17 -8.97
C ILE A 63 4.32 3.81 -8.28
N TYR A 64 5.29 4.21 -9.10
CA TYR A 64 6.42 5.00 -8.65
C TYR A 64 6.14 6.47 -8.91
N GLN A 65 6.31 7.29 -7.87
CA GLN A 65 6.18 8.73 -7.98
C GLN A 65 7.29 9.41 -7.19
N SER A 66 8.00 10.32 -7.83
CA SER A 66 9.00 11.15 -7.16
C SER A 66 8.80 12.62 -7.48
N THR A 67 9.13 13.47 -6.52
CA THR A 67 9.30 14.91 -6.73
C THR A 67 10.77 15.18 -6.90
N ILE A 68 11.14 15.75 -8.04
CA ILE A 68 12.53 16.03 -8.42
C ILE A 68 12.70 17.54 -8.45
N GLN A 69 13.78 18.03 -7.83
CA GLN A 69 14.23 19.41 -7.96
C GLN A 69 15.28 19.45 -9.07
N CYS A 70 15.13 20.33 -10.05
CA CYS A 70 16.16 20.52 -11.06
C CYS A 70 17.31 21.37 -10.48
N ALA A 71 18.55 20.91 -10.61
CA ALA A 71 19.74 21.74 -10.42
C ALA A 71 20.00 22.62 -11.65
N ALA A 72 19.69 22.11 -12.84
CA ALA A 72 19.75 22.84 -14.11
C ALA A 72 18.92 22.09 -15.15
N GLY A 73 18.67 22.71 -16.29
CA GLY A 73 17.97 22.08 -17.40
C GLY A 73 18.19 22.78 -18.73
N THR A 74 17.87 22.05 -19.80
CA THR A 74 17.78 22.56 -21.16
C THR A 74 16.32 22.51 -21.61
N PRO A 75 15.96 22.94 -22.82
CA PRO A 75 14.60 22.76 -23.31
C PRO A 75 14.12 21.30 -23.24
N THR A 76 15.02 20.31 -23.28
CA THR A 76 14.69 18.87 -23.29
C THR A 76 15.29 18.09 -22.13
N THR A 77 15.87 18.73 -21.11
CA THR A 77 16.46 18.00 -19.98
C THR A 77 16.20 18.68 -18.63
N CYS A 78 16.14 17.87 -17.58
CA CYS A 78 16.30 18.32 -16.19
C CYS A 78 17.36 17.44 -15.51
N LEU A 79 18.37 18.08 -14.94
CA LEU A 79 19.36 17.47 -14.08
C LEU A 79 18.84 17.50 -12.64
N ASP A 80 18.70 16.34 -12.01
CA ASP A 80 18.33 16.22 -10.61
C ASP A 80 19.36 16.92 -9.71
N ALA A 81 18.88 17.68 -8.72
CA ALA A 81 19.73 18.33 -7.73
C ALA A 81 20.31 17.36 -6.70
N THR A 82 19.73 16.15 -6.53
CA THR A 82 20.30 15.14 -5.64
C THR A 82 21.26 14.20 -6.37
N GLY A 83 22.53 14.23 -5.99
CA GLY A 83 23.55 13.27 -6.42
C GLY A 83 23.42 11.86 -5.82
N TYR A 84 22.44 11.65 -4.94
CA TYR A 84 22.26 10.41 -4.17
C TYR A 84 20.99 9.65 -4.57
N SER A 85 20.31 10.04 -5.66
CA SER A 85 19.18 9.28 -6.18
C SER A 85 19.65 7.93 -6.72
N ALA A 86 19.31 6.85 -6.01
CA ALA A 86 19.77 5.49 -6.32
C ALA A 86 18.95 4.78 -7.42
N TRP A 87 18.27 5.54 -8.29
CA TRP A 87 17.51 4.95 -9.39
C TRP A 87 18.46 4.43 -10.48
N PRO A 88 18.31 3.17 -10.94
CA PRO A 88 19.10 2.64 -12.05
C PRO A 88 18.91 3.42 -13.34
N ALA A 89 19.89 3.36 -14.25
CA ALA A 89 19.76 3.93 -15.58
C ALA A 89 18.55 3.31 -16.31
N GLY A 90 17.80 4.12 -17.04
CA GLY A 90 16.59 3.69 -17.72
C GLY A 90 15.35 3.46 -16.83
N PHE A 91 15.48 3.51 -15.50
CA PHE A 91 14.36 3.26 -14.59
C PHE A 91 13.15 4.16 -14.88
N TRP A 92 13.38 5.45 -15.11
CA TRP A 92 12.31 6.42 -15.41
C TRP A 92 11.89 6.46 -16.89
N ASN A 93 12.45 5.64 -17.78
CA ASN A 93 12.05 5.64 -19.19
C ASN A 93 10.56 5.28 -19.33
N GLY A 94 9.86 6.06 -20.15
CA GLY A 94 8.41 5.97 -20.37
C GLY A 94 7.56 6.58 -19.26
N ALA A 95 8.17 7.07 -18.17
CA ALA A 95 7.43 7.75 -17.11
C ALA A 95 6.83 9.07 -17.61
N SER A 96 5.70 9.46 -17.05
CA SER A 96 5.17 10.80 -17.24
C SER A 96 5.92 11.81 -16.38
N PHE A 97 6.06 13.04 -16.85
CA PHE A 97 6.53 14.15 -16.04
C PHE A 97 5.57 15.34 -16.09
N GLN A 98 5.56 16.14 -15.03
CA GLN A 98 4.90 17.44 -14.99
C GLN A 98 5.66 18.40 -14.09
N PHE A 99 6.07 19.54 -14.64
CA PHE A 99 6.58 20.67 -13.86
C PHE A 99 5.43 21.37 -13.16
N PHE A 100 5.47 21.42 -11.83
CA PHE A 100 4.41 22.03 -11.03
C PHE A 100 4.86 23.33 -10.33
N TYR A 101 6.16 23.61 -10.33
CA TYR A 101 6.76 24.81 -9.77
C TYR A 101 7.98 25.25 -10.59
N GLY A 102 8.24 26.56 -10.65
CA GLY A 102 9.40 27.14 -11.34
C GLY A 102 9.09 27.67 -12.74
N ALA A 103 10.14 28.04 -13.47
CA ALA A 103 10.03 28.66 -14.80
C ALA A 103 9.40 27.72 -15.84
N ALA A 104 9.64 26.42 -15.73
CA ALA A 104 9.08 25.39 -16.60
C ALA A 104 7.65 24.95 -16.21
N LYS A 105 7.00 25.60 -15.22
CA LYS A 105 5.67 25.20 -14.71
C LYS A 105 4.64 25.02 -15.82
N GLY A 106 3.87 23.94 -15.72
CA GLY A 106 2.81 23.59 -16.68
C GLY A 106 3.30 22.71 -17.83
N ARG A 107 4.62 22.61 -18.06
CA ARG A 107 5.17 21.63 -19.00
C ARG A 107 4.94 20.21 -18.49
N GLY A 108 4.59 19.31 -19.40
CA GLY A 108 4.47 17.89 -19.12
C GLY A 108 4.69 17.07 -20.38
N GLY A 109 4.91 15.77 -20.20
CA GLY A 109 5.23 14.85 -21.29
C GLY A 109 5.71 13.51 -20.74
N THR A 110 6.56 12.82 -21.50
CA THR A 110 7.19 11.57 -21.08
C THR A 110 8.70 11.71 -20.95
N ILE A 111 9.30 10.88 -20.11
CA ILE A 111 10.75 10.74 -20.00
C ILE A 111 11.20 9.75 -21.09
N THR A 112 11.98 10.23 -22.05
CA THR A 112 12.49 9.40 -23.15
C THR A 112 13.74 8.64 -22.74
N ASN A 113 14.56 9.23 -21.87
CA ASN A 113 15.74 8.60 -21.30
C ASN A 113 16.02 9.11 -19.88
N TYR A 114 16.55 8.24 -19.03
CA TYR A 114 17.05 8.57 -17.71
C TYR A 114 18.46 8.01 -17.51
N THR A 115 19.40 8.91 -17.25
CA THR A 115 20.77 8.56 -16.85
C THR A 115 20.85 8.58 -15.32
N ALA A 116 21.43 7.52 -14.73
CA ALA A 116 21.57 7.42 -13.28
C ALA A 116 22.51 8.49 -12.70
N ALA A 117 22.30 8.83 -11.43
CA ALA A 117 23.22 9.67 -10.67
C ALA A 117 24.60 9.01 -10.58
N ALA A 118 25.67 9.81 -10.65
CA ALA A 118 27.05 9.34 -10.59
C ALA A 118 27.97 10.43 -10.04
N ASN A 119 28.96 10.05 -9.23
CA ASN A 119 30.01 10.95 -8.74
C ASN A 119 29.48 12.24 -8.08
N GLY A 120 28.38 12.15 -7.33
CA GLY A 120 27.74 13.30 -6.68
C GLY A 120 26.91 14.18 -7.62
N ILE A 121 26.79 13.83 -8.89
CA ILE A 121 25.93 14.48 -9.88
C ILE A 121 24.62 13.72 -9.95
N GLY A 122 23.49 14.42 -9.88
CA GLY A 122 22.17 13.80 -9.92
C GLY A 122 21.84 13.18 -11.28
N GLY A 123 20.80 12.34 -11.27
CA GLY A 123 20.30 11.71 -12.49
C GLY A 123 19.82 12.75 -13.51
N THR A 124 19.95 12.43 -14.80
CA THR A 124 19.48 13.31 -15.88
C THR A 124 18.22 12.74 -16.51
N PHE A 125 17.15 13.54 -16.50
CA PHE A 125 15.88 13.25 -17.13
C PHE A 125 15.82 13.90 -18.51
N THR A 126 15.77 13.10 -19.57
CA THR A 126 15.51 13.57 -20.93
C THR A 126 14.01 13.59 -21.19
N LEU A 127 13.50 14.77 -21.57
CA LEU A 127 12.09 15.07 -21.75
C LEU A 127 11.67 14.86 -23.21
N SER A 128 10.46 14.34 -23.44
CA SER A 128 9.93 14.04 -24.77
C SER A 128 9.64 15.27 -25.63
N ASN A 129 9.53 16.46 -25.03
CA ASN A 129 9.25 17.70 -25.73
C ASN A 129 10.20 18.82 -25.30
N SER A 130 10.45 19.72 -26.26
CA SER A 130 11.15 20.97 -26.01
C SER A 130 10.20 21.99 -25.34
N GLY A 131 10.76 23.00 -24.67
CA GLY A 131 10.00 24.08 -24.05
C GLY A 131 10.90 25.00 -23.22
N VAL A 132 10.30 25.77 -22.30
CA VAL A 132 11.04 26.65 -21.37
C VAL A 132 12.03 25.82 -20.56
N SER A 133 13.32 26.08 -20.72
CA SER A 133 14.39 25.38 -19.99
C SER A 133 14.16 25.47 -18.48
N PRO A 134 14.16 24.35 -17.74
CA PRO A 134 14.06 24.35 -16.30
C PRO A 134 15.23 25.10 -15.66
N ALA A 135 14.93 25.98 -14.71
CA ALA A 135 15.95 26.65 -13.91
C ALA A 135 16.31 25.82 -12.67
N ALA A 136 17.42 26.17 -12.03
CA ALA A 136 17.74 25.67 -10.70
C ALA A 136 16.60 25.99 -9.73
N GLY A 137 16.10 24.97 -9.01
CA GLY A 137 14.97 25.12 -8.09
C GLY A 137 13.58 24.94 -8.71
N ASP A 138 13.48 24.66 -10.01
CA ASP A 138 12.24 24.17 -10.61
C ASP A 138 11.94 22.76 -10.09
N TYR A 139 10.66 22.42 -9.95
CA TYR A 139 10.24 21.09 -9.50
C TYR A 139 9.34 20.40 -10.51
N LEU A 140 9.65 19.14 -10.78
CA LEU A 140 8.77 18.22 -11.50
C LEU A 140 8.34 17.05 -10.63
N ILE A 141 7.14 16.53 -10.93
CA ILE A 141 6.74 15.19 -10.52
C ILE A 141 7.01 14.25 -11.68
N VAL A 142 7.70 13.14 -11.41
CA VAL A 142 7.78 11.99 -12.32
C VAL A 142 6.89 10.88 -11.81
N ARG A 143 6.12 10.25 -12.69
CA ARG A 143 5.23 9.13 -12.34
C ARG A 143 5.32 8.01 -13.36
N LYS A 144 5.56 6.79 -12.88
CA LYS A 144 5.64 5.56 -13.67
C LYS A 144 4.69 4.52 -13.08
N SER A 145 3.91 3.88 -13.94
CA SER A 145 3.13 2.69 -13.59
C SER A 145 3.84 1.47 -14.17
N VAL A 146 4.00 0.43 -13.35
CA VAL A 146 4.59 -0.86 -13.75
C VAL A 146 3.51 -1.93 -13.58
N PRO A 147 2.81 -2.32 -14.67
CA PRO A 147 1.83 -3.39 -14.59
C PRO A 147 2.51 -4.74 -14.34
N GLY A 148 1.74 -5.73 -13.89
CA GLY A 148 2.25 -7.02 -13.46
C GLY A 148 2.49 -7.08 -11.94
N ASN A 149 3.16 -8.14 -11.52
CA ASN A 149 3.47 -8.40 -10.10
C ASN A 149 2.25 -8.24 -9.17
N ALA A 150 1.08 -8.74 -9.57
CA ALA A 150 -0.17 -8.62 -8.82
C ALA A 150 -0.03 -9.03 -7.34
N ALA A 151 0.80 -10.05 -7.04
CA ALA A 151 1.06 -10.50 -5.69
C ALA A 151 2.05 -9.62 -4.89
N ALA A 152 2.48 -8.46 -5.41
CA ALA A 152 3.37 -7.53 -4.70
C ALA A 152 2.78 -7.18 -3.33
N GLY A 153 3.57 -7.35 -2.27
CA GLY A 153 3.13 -7.11 -0.90
C GLY A 153 2.45 -8.31 -0.22
N TRP A 154 2.25 -9.42 -0.93
CA TRP A 154 1.78 -10.69 -0.41
C TRP A 154 2.91 -11.72 -0.35
N TRP A 155 2.82 -12.67 0.58
CA TRP A 155 3.73 -13.81 0.66
C TRP A 155 3.24 -14.91 -0.25
N VAL A 156 4.00 -15.19 -1.30
CA VAL A 156 3.69 -16.24 -2.26
C VAL A 156 4.20 -17.59 -1.77
N SER A 157 3.39 -18.64 -1.94
CA SER A 157 3.76 -20.03 -1.70
C SER A 157 3.35 -20.89 -2.89
N GLN A 158 4.26 -21.72 -3.40
CA GLN A 158 4.03 -22.59 -4.56
C GLN A 158 4.68 -23.95 -4.35
N SER A 159 4.08 -25.01 -4.90
CA SER A 159 4.69 -26.35 -4.99
C SER A 159 4.31 -27.05 -6.30
N GLY A 160 5.18 -27.94 -6.77
CA GLY A 160 4.99 -28.63 -8.05
C GLY A 160 4.94 -27.65 -9.22
N ALA A 161 3.96 -27.82 -10.11
CA ALA A 161 3.68 -26.91 -11.22
C ALA A 161 2.74 -25.73 -10.84
N GLY A 162 2.50 -25.50 -9.55
CA GLY A 162 1.65 -24.41 -9.08
C GLY A 162 2.22 -23.03 -9.41
N SER A 163 1.36 -22.11 -9.86
CA SER A 163 1.73 -20.76 -10.30
C SER A 163 0.93 -19.65 -9.62
N VAL A 164 1.60 -18.55 -9.28
CA VAL A 164 0.99 -17.26 -8.92
C VAL A 164 1.35 -16.25 -10.00
N GLY A 165 0.34 -15.61 -10.58
CA GLY A 165 0.50 -14.72 -11.72
C GLY A 165 -0.33 -13.45 -11.64
N THR A 166 -0.27 -12.69 -12.73
CA THR A 166 -1.08 -11.48 -12.94
C THR A 166 -2.01 -11.74 -14.11
N ASN A 167 -3.29 -11.44 -13.92
CA ASN A 167 -4.28 -11.39 -15.00
C ASN A 167 -4.67 -9.93 -15.24
N THR A 168 -4.71 -9.51 -16.51
CA THR A 168 -5.01 -8.12 -16.91
C THR A 168 -6.20 -8.02 -17.86
N THR A 169 -6.85 -9.14 -18.19
CA THR A 169 -7.87 -9.20 -19.25
C THR A 169 -9.25 -9.57 -18.72
N ASP A 170 -9.32 -10.41 -17.69
CA ASP A 170 -10.58 -10.87 -17.09
C ASP A 170 -10.77 -10.26 -15.71
N LEU A 171 -11.36 -9.06 -15.65
CA LEU A 171 -11.45 -8.26 -14.43
C LEU A 171 -12.87 -8.29 -13.82
N PRO A 172 -13.02 -8.05 -12.51
CA PRO A 172 -14.33 -7.94 -11.88
C PRO A 172 -15.21 -6.87 -12.56
N PRO A 173 -16.53 -7.10 -12.69
CA PRO A 173 -17.44 -6.12 -13.25
C PRO A 173 -17.34 -4.77 -12.53
N ALA A 174 -17.30 -3.69 -13.30
CA ALA A 174 -17.21 -2.32 -12.81
C ALA A 174 -15.98 -1.99 -11.94
N THR A 175 -14.92 -2.82 -11.96
CA THR A 175 -13.66 -2.46 -11.29
C THR A 175 -13.01 -1.25 -11.97
N THR A 176 -12.43 -0.36 -11.16
CA THR A 176 -11.48 0.66 -11.65
C THR A 176 -10.05 0.11 -11.75
N GLY A 177 -9.83 -1.08 -11.18
CA GLY A 177 -8.57 -1.79 -11.20
C GLY A 177 -8.12 -2.21 -12.59
N LYS A 178 -6.85 -2.54 -12.74
CA LYS A 178 -6.23 -2.89 -14.03
C LYS A 178 -5.76 -4.33 -14.10
N GLN A 179 -5.73 -5.02 -12.97
CA GLN A 179 -5.22 -6.38 -12.89
C GLN A 179 -5.74 -7.09 -11.65
N THR A 180 -5.66 -8.42 -11.67
CA THR A 180 -5.98 -9.29 -10.54
C THR A 180 -4.86 -10.28 -10.35
N VAL A 181 -4.79 -10.92 -9.17
CA VAL A 181 -3.90 -12.06 -8.98
C VAL A 181 -4.53 -13.32 -9.58
N SER A 182 -3.70 -14.19 -10.15
CA SER A 182 -4.10 -15.54 -10.56
C SER A 182 -3.38 -16.58 -9.72
N LEU A 183 -4.11 -17.60 -9.28
CA LEU A 183 -3.55 -18.78 -8.62
C LEU A 183 -3.92 -20.01 -9.45
N SER A 184 -2.97 -20.89 -9.72
CA SER A 184 -3.22 -22.11 -10.50
C SER A 184 -2.42 -23.29 -9.97
N ALA A 185 -3.07 -24.42 -9.78
CA ALA A 185 -2.48 -25.72 -9.51
C ALA A 185 -2.96 -26.69 -10.61
N PRO A 186 -2.14 -26.99 -11.63
CA PRO A 186 -2.56 -27.84 -12.75
C PRO A 186 -2.84 -29.29 -12.37
N GLY A 187 -2.08 -29.85 -11.42
CA GLY A 187 -2.25 -31.20 -10.88
C GLY A 187 -2.69 -31.19 -9.42
N ALA A 188 -3.25 -32.31 -8.96
CA ALA A 188 -3.77 -32.44 -7.60
C ALA A 188 -2.71 -32.34 -6.48
N SER A 189 -1.43 -32.55 -6.82
CA SER A 189 -0.29 -32.38 -5.93
C SER A 189 0.39 -31.01 -6.03
N ASP A 190 -0.05 -30.18 -6.99
CA ASP A 190 0.46 -28.82 -7.14
C ASP A 190 -0.25 -27.89 -6.16
N ALA A 191 0.39 -26.79 -5.78
CA ALA A 191 -0.23 -25.77 -4.97
C ALA A 191 0.23 -24.38 -5.35
N ALA A 192 -0.68 -23.42 -5.29
CA ALA A 192 -0.40 -22.01 -5.36
C ALA A 192 -1.18 -21.29 -4.26
N GLY A 193 -0.56 -20.31 -3.63
CA GLY A 193 -1.19 -19.55 -2.57
C GLY A 193 -0.50 -18.23 -2.29
N ILE A 194 -1.25 -17.36 -1.64
CA ILE A 194 -0.79 -16.06 -1.16
C ILE A 194 -1.24 -15.84 0.29
N ALA A 195 -0.42 -15.12 1.05
CA ALA A 195 -0.72 -14.74 2.41
C ALA A 195 -0.54 -13.23 2.64
N ALA A 196 -1.48 -12.61 3.34
CA ALA A 196 -1.33 -11.28 3.89
C ALA A 196 -1.17 -11.39 5.40
N TYR A 197 0.05 -11.18 5.89
CA TYR A 197 0.33 -11.06 7.31
C TYR A 197 0.20 -9.60 7.73
N PHE A 198 -0.51 -9.39 8.82
CA PHE A 198 -0.76 -8.06 9.37
C PHE A 198 -0.37 -7.95 10.85
N ASP A 199 0.16 -9.00 11.45
CA ASP A 199 0.75 -8.95 12.78
C ASP A 199 1.82 -10.03 12.91
N SER A 200 2.77 -9.81 13.80
CA SER A 200 3.72 -10.83 14.25
C SER A 200 3.81 -10.79 15.78
N THR A 201 4.23 -11.91 16.36
CA THR A 201 4.53 -11.94 17.78
C THR A 201 5.95 -11.46 17.98
N THR A 202 6.14 -10.54 18.92
CA THR A 202 7.47 -10.15 19.38
C THR A 202 8.21 -11.36 19.97
N SER A 203 9.54 -11.26 20.07
CA SER A 203 10.37 -12.26 20.78
C SER A 203 9.95 -12.49 22.23
N ASN A 204 9.17 -11.58 22.81
CA ASN A 204 8.69 -11.63 24.18
C ASN A 204 7.24 -12.15 24.29
N GLY A 205 6.66 -12.68 23.20
CA GLY A 205 5.34 -13.30 23.19
C GLY A 205 4.16 -12.32 23.15
N ILE A 206 4.42 -11.03 22.87
CA ILE A 206 3.37 -9.99 22.76
C ILE A 206 2.95 -9.86 21.30
N SER A 207 1.63 -9.82 21.08
CA SER A 207 1.02 -9.54 19.79
C SER A 207 0.58 -8.07 19.70
N PHE A 208 0.79 -7.43 18.56
CA PHE A 208 0.42 -6.02 18.39
C PHE A 208 -1.06 -5.84 18.08
N ASN A 209 -1.65 -6.79 17.35
CA ASN A 209 -3.06 -6.79 17.03
C ASN A 209 -3.81 -7.83 17.84
N ASN A 210 -4.49 -7.41 18.91
CA ASN A 210 -5.38 -8.31 19.63
C ASN A 210 -6.68 -8.53 18.83
N LEU A 211 -6.83 -9.68 18.17
CA LEU A 211 -8.04 -10.05 17.45
C LEU A 211 -9.13 -10.46 18.44
N ASN A 212 -9.97 -9.51 18.81
CA ASN A 212 -11.07 -9.72 19.74
C ASN A 212 -12.35 -9.06 19.22
N GLY A 213 -13.32 -9.88 18.84
CA GLY A 213 -14.59 -9.45 18.28
C GLY A 213 -15.01 -10.26 17.05
N THR A 214 -15.92 -9.68 16.27
CA THR A 214 -16.44 -10.27 15.04
C THR A 214 -15.76 -9.62 13.84
N PHE A 215 -15.26 -10.45 12.95
CA PHE A 215 -14.54 -10.04 11.76
C PHE A 215 -15.25 -10.53 10.51
N GLN A 216 -15.10 -9.77 9.43
CA GLN A 216 -15.60 -10.09 8.11
C GLN A 216 -14.46 -9.99 7.10
N LEU A 217 -14.19 -11.11 6.43
CA LEU A 217 -13.32 -11.22 5.27
C LEU A 217 -14.19 -11.14 4.01
N SER A 218 -13.96 -10.16 3.15
CA SER A 218 -14.63 -10.01 1.88
C SER A 218 -13.63 -9.98 0.74
N PHE A 219 -13.97 -10.60 -0.38
CA PHE A 219 -13.13 -10.66 -1.58
C PHE A 219 -13.98 -10.90 -2.83
N GLN A 220 -13.42 -10.54 -3.98
CA GLN A 220 -13.95 -10.91 -5.29
C GLN A 220 -13.15 -12.08 -5.86
N ALA A 221 -13.84 -13.09 -6.39
CA ALA A 221 -13.14 -14.21 -7.02
C ALA A 221 -13.94 -14.81 -8.17
N LYS A 222 -13.22 -15.54 -9.02
CA LYS A 222 -13.75 -16.31 -10.15
C LYS A 222 -12.93 -17.59 -10.29
N GLY A 223 -13.59 -18.74 -10.33
CA GLY A 223 -12.97 -20.00 -10.71
C GLY A 223 -12.68 -20.02 -12.21
N THR A 224 -11.48 -20.48 -12.59
CA THR A 224 -11.01 -20.54 -13.99
C THR A 224 -10.61 -21.95 -14.43
N GLY A 225 -10.62 -22.92 -13.52
CA GLY A 225 -10.35 -24.33 -13.81
C GLY A 225 -10.51 -25.22 -12.58
N GLY A 226 -10.63 -26.52 -12.81
CA GLY A 226 -10.80 -27.52 -11.75
C GLY A 226 -12.23 -27.63 -11.23
N SER A 227 -12.36 -27.79 -9.91
CA SER A 227 -13.61 -27.80 -9.15
C SER A 227 -14.12 -26.39 -8.81
N ASN A 228 -13.43 -25.34 -9.30
CA ASN A 228 -13.71 -23.94 -8.97
C ASN A 228 -13.75 -23.73 -7.46
N SER A 229 -12.73 -24.13 -6.72
CA SER A 229 -12.68 -23.91 -5.27
C SER A 229 -11.44 -23.11 -4.86
N ILE A 230 -11.57 -22.45 -3.70
CA ILE A 230 -10.49 -21.73 -3.04
C ILE A 230 -10.45 -22.10 -1.56
N GLY A 231 -9.25 -22.39 -1.07
CA GLY A 231 -8.98 -22.53 0.35
C GLY A 231 -8.75 -21.14 0.94
N VAL A 232 -9.47 -20.84 2.03
CA VAL A 232 -9.38 -19.57 2.75
C VAL A 232 -9.16 -19.85 4.22
N SER A 233 -8.13 -19.24 4.80
CA SER A 233 -7.93 -19.32 6.25
C SER A 233 -7.54 -17.97 6.85
N ALA A 234 -7.95 -17.74 8.09
CA ALA A 234 -7.50 -16.64 8.94
C ALA A 234 -7.05 -17.23 10.27
N ALA A 235 -5.82 -16.95 10.67
CA ALA A 235 -5.21 -17.57 11.84
C ALA A 235 -4.02 -16.77 12.37
N ARG A 236 -3.55 -17.18 13.55
CA ARG A 236 -2.20 -16.99 14.04
C ARG A 236 -1.32 -18.15 13.58
N TYR A 237 -0.58 -17.95 12.50
CA TYR A 237 0.28 -18.99 11.91
C TYR A 237 1.58 -19.17 12.71
N GLY A 238 2.04 -20.43 12.83
CA GLY A 238 3.23 -20.78 13.61
C GLY A 238 2.93 -21.33 15.01
N GLY A 239 1.79 -22.01 15.18
CA GLY A 239 1.39 -22.65 16.45
C GLY A 239 0.30 -21.91 17.23
N GLY A 240 -0.31 -20.88 16.64
CA GLY A 240 -1.41 -20.14 17.24
C GLY A 240 -2.80 -20.66 16.87
N GLN A 241 -3.81 -19.84 17.19
CA GLN A 241 -5.22 -20.13 16.98
C GLN A 241 -5.64 -19.97 15.51
N THR A 242 -6.49 -20.87 15.02
CA THR A 242 -7.23 -20.72 13.76
C THR A 242 -8.60 -20.11 14.03
N PHE A 243 -8.96 -19.07 13.30
CA PHE A 243 -10.26 -18.39 13.43
C PHE A 243 -11.22 -18.74 12.29
N LEU A 244 -10.66 -18.95 11.10
CA LEU A 244 -11.37 -19.32 9.88
C LEU A 244 -10.53 -20.34 9.11
N ASN A 245 -11.15 -21.41 8.64
CA ASN A 245 -10.55 -22.34 7.68
C ASN A 245 -11.67 -23.00 6.87
N GLN A 246 -11.83 -22.58 5.62
CA GLN A 246 -12.93 -23.01 4.77
C GLN A 246 -12.46 -23.24 3.33
N THR A 247 -13.04 -24.23 2.68
CA THR A 247 -13.05 -24.33 1.22
C THR A 247 -14.31 -23.64 0.72
N VAL A 248 -14.14 -22.62 -0.12
CA VAL A 248 -15.23 -21.86 -0.71
C VAL A 248 -15.41 -22.30 -2.16
N ALA A 249 -16.63 -22.71 -2.52
CA ALA A 249 -17.00 -22.96 -3.89
C ALA A 249 -17.14 -21.62 -4.64
N LEU A 250 -16.40 -21.48 -5.73
CA LEU A 250 -16.41 -20.33 -6.61
C LEU A 250 -17.33 -20.55 -7.81
N THR A 251 -17.91 -19.45 -8.27
CA THR A 251 -18.58 -19.39 -9.58
C THR A 251 -17.56 -19.27 -10.71
N ALA A 252 -17.93 -19.74 -11.91
CA ALA A 252 -17.18 -19.52 -13.14
C ALA A 252 -17.29 -18.08 -13.69
N SER A 253 -17.92 -17.19 -12.93
CA SER A 253 -18.02 -15.75 -13.17
C SER A 253 -17.55 -15.01 -11.92
N TRP A 254 -17.16 -13.75 -12.04
CA TRP A 254 -16.80 -12.93 -10.89
C TRP A 254 -17.99 -12.79 -9.94
N ALA A 255 -17.75 -13.05 -8.65
CA ALA A 255 -18.71 -12.86 -7.58
C ALA A 255 -18.03 -12.29 -6.33
N ASN A 256 -18.83 -11.68 -5.46
CA ASN A 256 -18.40 -11.22 -4.15
C ASN A 256 -18.62 -12.36 -3.14
N TYR A 257 -17.62 -12.62 -2.30
CA TYR A 257 -17.67 -13.59 -1.22
C TYR A 257 -17.47 -12.87 0.11
N THR A 258 -18.11 -13.38 1.15
CA THR A 258 -18.01 -12.82 2.49
C THR A 258 -18.04 -13.93 3.51
N LEU A 259 -16.99 -14.00 4.32
CA LEU A 259 -16.81 -14.99 5.38
C LEU A 259 -16.71 -14.25 6.71
N SER A 260 -17.52 -14.64 7.68
CA SER A 260 -17.47 -14.06 9.03
C SER A 260 -16.85 -15.04 10.00
N PHE A 261 -16.09 -14.53 10.97
CA PHE A 261 -15.55 -15.31 12.07
C PHE A 261 -15.50 -14.47 13.35
N THR A 262 -15.36 -15.14 14.48
CA THR A 262 -15.12 -14.48 15.76
C THR A 262 -13.74 -14.84 16.27
N ALA A 263 -13.10 -13.89 16.94
CA ALA A 263 -11.84 -14.09 17.63
C ALA A 263 -11.98 -13.55 19.06
N ALA A 264 -11.25 -14.15 20.00
CA ALA A 264 -11.32 -13.81 21.42
C ALA A 264 -9.91 -13.81 22.02
N GLU A 265 -8.97 -13.14 21.33
CA GLU A 265 -7.61 -13.02 21.82
C GLU A 265 -7.54 -12.15 23.09
N THR A 266 -6.59 -12.49 23.95
CA THR A 266 -6.27 -11.82 25.21
C THR A 266 -4.92 -11.07 25.16
N GLY A 267 -4.32 -10.94 23.98
CA GLY A 267 -3.08 -10.20 23.73
C GLY A 267 -1.78 -11.04 23.76
N THR A 268 -1.88 -12.35 24.05
CA THR A 268 -0.71 -13.25 24.18
C THR A 268 -0.73 -14.40 23.17
N ALA A 269 -1.54 -14.30 22.12
CA ALA A 269 -1.66 -15.37 21.12
C ALA A 269 -0.38 -15.47 20.27
N PRO A 270 0.35 -16.60 20.29
CA PRO A 270 1.60 -16.73 19.55
C PRO A 270 1.32 -16.91 18.05
N GLY A 271 2.27 -16.50 17.21
CA GLY A 271 2.20 -16.63 15.76
C GLY A 271 1.86 -15.34 15.00
N ALA A 272 2.14 -15.36 13.70
CA ALA A 272 1.83 -14.26 12.80
C ALA A 272 0.34 -14.26 12.46
N ALA A 273 -0.36 -13.16 12.72
CA ALA A 273 -1.76 -13.05 12.30
C ALA A 273 -1.81 -12.73 10.80
N GLY A 274 -2.65 -13.47 10.08
CA GLY A 274 -2.81 -13.27 8.65
C GLY A 274 -4.03 -13.95 8.06
N VAL A 275 -4.23 -13.70 6.77
CA VAL A 275 -5.16 -14.43 5.91
C VAL A 275 -4.38 -15.13 4.81
N LYS A 276 -4.75 -16.37 4.49
CA LYS A 276 -4.23 -17.13 3.34
C LYS A 276 -5.33 -17.50 2.37
N PHE A 277 -5.01 -17.37 1.09
CA PHE A 277 -5.77 -17.90 -0.04
C PHE A 277 -4.91 -18.92 -0.76
N PHE A 278 -5.45 -20.09 -1.08
CA PHE A 278 -4.70 -21.16 -1.74
C PHE A 278 -5.59 -22.04 -2.61
N THR A 279 -5.00 -22.64 -3.65
CA THR A 279 -5.68 -23.61 -4.51
C THR A 279 -6.03 -24.89 -3.76
N VAL A 280 -7.13 -25.56 -4.13
CA VAL A 280 -7.55 -26.84 -3.55
C VAL A 280 -7.50 -27.92 -4.61
N GLY A 281 -6.55 -28.85 -4.49
CA GLY A 281 -6.29 -29.83 -5.54
C GLY A 281 -5.92 -29.14 -6.86
N ALA A 282 -6.47 -29.64 -7.98
CA ALA A 282 -6.16 -29.15 -9.33
C ALA A 282 -7.03 -27.94 -9.74
N ASP A 283 -7.07 -26.89 -8.90
CA ASP A 283 -7.90 -25.70 -9.11
C ASP A 283 -7.12 -24.52 -9.69
N SER A 284 -7.82 -23.64 -10.41
CA SER A 284 -7.30 -22.35 -10.85
C SER A 284 -8.35 -21.26 -10.67
N LEU A 285 -7.90 -20.04 -10.34
CA LEU A 285 -8.80 -18.92 -10.01
C LEU A 285 -8.15 -17.54 -10.21
N TYR A 286 -9.02 -16.52 -10.27
CA TYR A 286 -8.66 -15.13 -10.09
C TYR A 286 -9.23 -14.59 -8.77
N LEU A 287 -8.50 -13.67 -8.15
CA LEU A 287 -8.85 -13.05 -6.87
C LEU A 287 -8.58 -11.55 -6.94
N ASP A 288 -9.49 -10.75 -6.36
CA ASP A 288 -9.39 -9.29 -6.30
C ASP A 288 -10.09 -8.71 -5.05
N ASN A 289 -9.81 -7.44 -4.74
CA ASN A 289 -10.52 -6.60 -3.78
C ASN A 289 -10.73 -7.25 -2.40
N VAL A 290 -9.63 -7.67 -1.78
CA VAL A 290 -9.64 -8.33 -0.47
C VAL A 290 -9.71 -7.32 0.67
N SER A 291 -10.58 -7.56 1.65
CA SER A 291 -10.67 -6.77 2.87
C SER A 291 -10.94 -7.65 4.09
N LEU A 292 -10.34 -7.31 5.22
CA LEU A 292 -10.61 -7.92 6.51
C LEU A 292 -10.87 -6.81 7.53
N VAL A 293 -12.10 -6.73 8.03
CA VAL A 293 -12.53 -5.66 8.95
C VAL A 293 -13.22 -6.24 10.17
N GLN A 294 -13.06 -5.57 11.31
CA GLN A 294 -13.85 -5.85 12.51
C GLN A 294 -15.22 -5.17 12.41
N THR A 295 -16.29 -5.95 12.43
CA THR A 295 -17.66 -5.47 12.18
C THR A 295 -18.39 -5.02 13.44
N ASN A 296 -17.90 -5.40 14.62
CA ASN A 296 -18.42 -4.96 15.92
C ASN A 296 -17.51 -3.92 16.60
N SER A 297 -16.79 -3.11 15.81
CA SER A 297 -16.00 -1.96 16.27
C SER A 297 -16.91 -0.78 16.65
N ASN A 298 -16.34 0.32 17.18
CA ASN A 298 -17.07 1.51 17.58
C ASN A 298 -17.81 2.11 16.37
N PRO A 299 -19.16 2.07 16.35
CA PRO A 299 -19.92 2.61 15.22
C PRO A 299 -19.82 4.13 15.10
N ASN A 300 -19.38 4.82 16.16
CA ASN A 300 -19.22 6.27 16.18
C ASN A 300 -17.87 6.75 15.63
N ASN A 301 -16.96 5.85 15.25
CA ASN A 301 -15.74 6.21 14.54
C ASN A 301 -15.98 6.07 13.04
N PRO A 302 -16.27 7.15 12.28
CA PRO A 302 -16.52 7.06 10.84
C PRO A 302 -15.23 6.95 10.01
N THR A 303 -14.06 6.99 10.67
CA THR A 303 -12.78 7.02 9.96
C THR A 303 -12.36 5.62 9.49
N ALA A 304 -11.39 5.60 8.58
CA ALA A 304 -10.72 4.37 8.15
C ALA A 304 -9.69 3.87 9.19
N PHE A 305 -9.45 4.62 10.26
CA PHE A 305 -8.53 4.27 11.33
C PHE A 305 -9.23 3.46 12.41
N ARG A 306 -8.49 2.54 13.03
CA ARG A 306 -8.98 1.75 14.15
C ARG A 306 -9.36 2.64 15.34
N ASP A 307 -10.16 2.08 16.24
CA ASP A 307 -10.56 2.71 17.49
C ASP A 307 -9.42 2.79 18.50
#